data_AF-A0A9P6N7W9-F1
#
_entry.id   AF-A0A9P6N7W9-F1
#
_cell.length_a   1.000
_cell.length_b   1.000
_cell.length_c   1.000
_cell.angle_alpha   90.00
_cell.angle_beta   90.00
_cell.angle_gamma   90.00
#
_symmetry.space_group_name_H-M   'P 1'
#
loop_
_entity.id
_entity.type
_entity.pdbx_description
1 polymer ?
#
loop_
_entity_poly.entity_id
_entity_poly.type
_entity_poly.pdbx_seq_one_letter_code
_entity_poly.pdbx_strand_id
1 'polypeptide(L)'
;MYKEKKKKLDVLSEQIMINSLRASGKIALMLSEEDIKYLSKLIHEDLSISYMDVGVDIGTIFGIYCVTNGETPSLEHILKPGKEMVAAGYCMYGSSTNLVISTGNSVNGYTLDNDVMYGFFLSSLL
;
A
#
# COMPACT_ATOMS: atom_id res chain seq x y z
N MET A 1 -6.05 4.81 23.58
CA MET A 1 -5.66 5.21 22.22
C MET A 1 -6.48 6.44 21.86
N TYR A 2 -5.83 7.59 21.67
CA TYR A 2 -6.50 8.78 21.16
C TYR A 2 -6.85 8.50 19.69
N LYS A 3 -8.14 8.40 19.35
CA LYS A 3 -8.54 8.41 17.95
C LYS A 3 -8.59 9.86 17.50
N GLU A 4 -7.65 10.24 16.65
CA GLU A 4 -7.67 11.56 16.03
C GLU A 4 -8.89 11.66 15.12
N LYS A 5 -9.52 12.84 15.04
CA LYS A 5 -10.70 13.02 14.20
C LYS A 5 -10.26 12.99 12.75
N LYS A 6 -10.64 11.94 12.01
CA LYS A 6 -10.31 11.78 10.58
C LYS A 6 -10.58 13.05 9.78
N LYS A 7 -9.55 13.53 9.07
CA LYS A 7 -9.71 14.60 8.09
C LYS A 7 -10.45 14.01 6.88
N LYS A 8 -11.17 14.86 6.13
CA LYS A 8 -11.90 14.42 4.93
C LYS A 8 -10.99 13.78 3.88
N LEU A 9 -9.73 14.23 3.82
CA LEU A 9 -8.74 13.74 2.87
C LEU A 9 -8.35 12.29 3.16
N ASP A 10 -8.28 11.90 4.43
CA ASP A 10 -7.89 10.56 4.86
C ASP A 10 -8.93 9.55 4.41
N VAL A 11 -10.21 9.90 4.62
CA VAL A 11 -11.36 9.09 4.17
C VAL A 11 -11.35 8.92 2.65
N LEU A 12 -11.05 9.99 1.91
CA LEU A 12 -11.00 9.94 0.46
C LEU A 12 -9.81 9.11 -0.05
N SER A 13 -8.63 9.32 0.50
CA SER A 13 -7.40 8.60 0.13
C SER A 13 -7.54 7.10 0.38
N GLU A 14 -8.09 6.75 1.55
CA GLU A 14 -8.41 5.37 1.90
C GLU A 14 -9.41 4.76 0.89
N GLN A 15 -10.46 5.49 0.50
CA GLN A 15 -11.44 4.99 -0.46
C GLN A 15 -10.85 4.79 -1.87
N ILE A 16 -10.02 5.73 -2.34
CA ILE A 16 -9.32 5.64 -3.63
C ILE A 16 -8.41 4.41 -3.64
N MET A 17 -7.65 4.20 -2.57
CA MET A 17 -6.75 3.06 -2.47
C MET A 17 -7.51 1.74 -2.45
N ILE A 18 -8.57 1.62 -1.64
CA ILE A 18 -9.42 0.42 -1.60
C ILE A 18 -10.00 0.10 -2.98
N ASN A 19 -10.52 1.10 -3.69
CA ASN A 19 -11.09 0.90 -5.02
C ASN A 19 -10.02 0.45 -6.03
N SER A 20 -8.82 1.04 -5.96
CA SER A 20 -7.70 0.68 -6.83
C SER A 20 -7.19 -0.73 -6.55
N LEU A 21 -7.03 -1.10 -5.28
CA LEU A 21 -6.60 -2.45 -4.88
C LEU A 21 -7.63 -3.50 -5.24
N ARG A 22 -8.93 -3.22 -5.06
CA ARG A 22 -10.02 -4.11 -5.52
C ARG A 22 -10.00 -4.28 -7.04
N ALA A 23 -9.84 -3.20 -7.79
CA ALA A 23 -9.76 -3.24 -9.25
C ALA A 23 -8.54 -4.03 -9.75
N SER A 24 -7.44 -4.06 -8.98
CA SER A 24 -6.25 -4.85 -9.32
C SER A 24 -6.51 -6.36 -9.33
N GLY A 25 -7.46 -6.85 -8.53
CA GLY A 25 -7.78 -8.27 -8.39
C GLY A 25 -6.68 -9.13 -7.75
N LYS A 26 -5.60 -8.52 -7.25
CA LYS A 26 -4.41 -9.23 -6.71
C LYS A 26 -4.31 -9.22 -5.19
N ILE A 27 -5.21 -8.50 -4.53
CA ILE A 27 -5.15 -8.24 -3.09
C ILE A 27 -6.32 -8.88 -2.36
N ALA A 28 -6.00 -9.78 -1.44
CA ALA A 28 -7.00 -10.43 -0.60
C ALA A 28 -7.36 -9.64 0.65
N LEU A 29 -6.35 -9.12 1.36
CA LEU A 29 -6.51 -8.53 2.68
C LEU A 29 -5.67 -7.26 2.79
N MET A 30 -6.29 -6.21 3.32
CA MET A 30 -5.69 -4.92 3.62
C MET A 30 -5.88 -4.61 5.10
N LEU A 31 -4.79 -4.49 5.85
CA LEU A 31 -4.81 -3.91 7.19
C LEU A 31 -4.65 -2.39 7.04
N SER A 32 -5.50 -1.58 7.65
CA SER A 32 -5.26 -0.15 7.83
C SER A 32 -5.10 0.19 9.32
N GLU A 33 -4.69 1.42 9.64
CA GLU A 33 -4.53 1.89 11.02
C GLU A 33 -5.78 1.67 11.88
N GLU A 34 -6.95 1.72 11.26
CA GLU A 34 -8.24 1.71 11.94
C GLU A 34 -8.93 0.35 11.95
N ASP A 35 -8.73 -0.46 10.90
CA ASP A 35 -9.47 -1.69 10.72
C ASP A 35 -8.85 -2.64 9.68
N ILE A 36 -9.34 -3.88 9.66
CA ILE A 36 -8.98 -4.91 8.68
C ILE A 36 -10.05 -4.96 7.59
N LYS A 37 -9.65 -4.81 6.33
CA LYS A 37 -10.52 -4.85 5.16
C LYS A 37 -10.22 -6.04 4.27
N TYR A 38 -11.23 -6.89 4.09
CA TYR A 38 -11.18 -7.97 3.11
C TYR A 38 -11.56 -7.40 1.73
N LEU A 39 -10.62 -7.47 0.78
CA LEU A 39 -10.76 -6.85 -0.54
C LEU A 39 -11.15 -7.86 -1.62
N SER A 40 -10.69 -9.11 -1.52
CA SER A 40 -11.10 -10.21 -2.38
C SER A 40 -11.48 -11.45 -1.55
N LYS A 41 -12.27 -12.33 -2.17
CA LYS A 41 -12.69 -13.63 -1.60
C LYS A 41 -12.06 -14.82 -2.35
N LEU A 42 -11.31 -14.53 -3.43
CA LEU A 42 -10.84 -15.50 -4.41
C LEU A 42 -9.34 -15.71 -4.20
N ILE A 43 -8.99 -16.89 -3.70
CA ILE A 43 -7.63 -17.40 -3.42
C ILE A 43 -6.96 -17.79 -4.73
N HIS A 44 -6.57 -16.85 -5.58
CA HIS A 44 -5.76 -17.14 -6.76
C HIS A 44 -4.62 -16.14 -6.85
N GLU A 45 -3.44 -16.58 -6.37
CA GLU A 45 -2.17 -15.83 -6.37
C GLU A 45 -2.28 -14.45 -5.66
N ASP A 46 -2.59 -14.48 -4.37
CA ASP A 46 -2.90 -13.27 -3.62
C ASP A 46 -1.69 -12.68 -2.89
N LEU A 47 -1.37 -11.45 -3.29
CA LEU A 47 -0.48 -10.55 -2.60
C LEU A 47 -1.26 -9.91 -1.42
N SER A 48 -0.79 -10.03 -0.18
CA SER A 48 -1.38 -9.33 0.96
C SER A 48 -0.68 -7.99 1.16
N ILE A 49 -1.38 -6.88 0.98
CA ILE A 49 -0.81 -5.57 1.31
C ILE A 49 -1.17 -5.24 2.76
N SER A 50 -0.15 -5.08 3.59
CA SER A 50 -0.28 -4.54 4.94
C SER A 50 0.00 -3.06 4.91
N TYR A 51 -1.04 -2.26 5.06
CA TYR A 51 -0.93 -0.82 5.10
C TYR A 51 -0.77 -0.35 6.54
N MET A 52 0.22 0.50 6.80
CA MET A 52 0.41 1.15 8.09
C MET A 52 0.49 2.64 7.80
N ASP A 53 -0.67 3.31 7.78
CA ASP A 53 -0.67 4.77 7.76
C ASP A 53 -0.36 5.30 9.14
N VAL A 54 0.46 6.34 9.17
CA VAL A 54 0.36 7.43 10.13
C VAL A 54 0.79 8.68 9.38
N GLY A 55 -0.15 9.61 9.14
CA GLY A 55 0.20 11.03 8.95
C GLY A 55 -0.05 11.62 7.57
N VAL A 56 -1.31 11.97 7.37
CA VAL A 56 -1.96 12.89 6.42
C VAL A 56 -1.15 14.08 5.88
N ASP A 57 -0.04 14.48 6.49
CA ASP A 57 0.55 15.77 6.12
C ASP A 57 1.67 15.68 5.06
N ILE A 58 2.28 14.51 4.76
CA ILE A 58 3.36 14.44 3.73
C ILE A 58 3.40 13.12 2.90
N GLY A 59 2.68 12.03 3.21
CA GLY A 59 2.84 10.77 2.46
C GLY A 59 1.95 9.58 2.84
N THR A 60 2.21 8.42 2.25
CA THR A 60 1.51 7.13 2.45
C THR A 60 2.54 6.02 2.56
N ILE A 61 2.55 5.20 3.61
CA ILE A 61 3.49 4.08 3.80
C ILE A 61 2.77 2.75 3.59
N PHE A 62 3.39 1.79 2.92
CA PHE A 62 2.83 0.46 2.71
C PHE A 62 3.88 -0.65 2.83
N GLY A 63 3.43 -1.81 3.27
CA GLY A 63 4.15 -3.07 3.27
C GLY A 63 3.37 -4.13 2.52
N ILE A 64 4.07 -5.11 1.98
CA ILE A 64 3.47 -6.17 1.18
C ILE A 64 4.02 -7.51 1.67
N TYR A 65 3.12 -8.39 2.06
CA TYR A 65 3.35 -9.79 2.37
C TYR A 65 2.76 -10.67 1.26
N CYS A 66 3.30 -11.87 1.10
CA CYS A 66 2.71 -12.86 0.21
C CYS A 66 1.93 -13.87 1.05
N VAL A 67 0.71 -14.21 0.61
CA VAL A 67 -0.05 -15.34 1.17
C VAL A 67 0.34 -16.57 0.38
N THR A 68 0.61 -17.68 1.06
CA THR A 68 0.98 -18.93 0.40
C THR A 68 -0.21 -19.46 -0.39
N ASN A 69 0.04 -19.98 -1.60
CA ASN A 69 -1.02 -20.48 -2.48
C ASN A 69 -1.90 -21.53 -1.78
N GLY A 70 -3.21 -21.28 -1.76
CA GLY A 70 -4.22 -22.18 -1.18
C GLY A 70 -4.59 -21.90 0.28
N GLU A 71 -3.90 -20.97 0.96
CA GLU A 71 -4.27 -20.55 2.32
C GLU A 71 -5.42 -19.54 2.30
N THR A 72 -6.29 -19.59 3.31
CA THR A 72 -7.32 -18.56 3.47
C THR A 72 -6.66 -17.30 4.03
N PRO A 73 -6.79 -16.14 3.35
CA PRO A 73 -6.23 -14.88 3.83
C PRO A 73 -6.75 -14.57 5.23
N SER A 74 -5.84 -14.45 6.19
CA SER A 74 -6.13 -14.21 7.59
C SER A 74 -5.19 -13.14 8.16
N LEU A 75 -5.55 -12.59 9.31
CA LEU A 75 -4.73 -11.59 10.00
C LEU A 75 -3.32 -12.10 10.33
N GLU A 76 -3.18 -13.41 10.57
CA GLU A 76 -1.89 -14.05 10.89
C GLU A 76 -0.86 -13.91 9.75
N HIS A 77 -1.32 -13.74 8.51
CA HIS A 77 -0.45 -13.51 7.36
C HIS A 77 0.14 -12.10 7.33
N ILE A 78 -0.49 -11.15 8.02
CA ILE A 78 -0.04 -9.76 8.15
C ILE A 78 0.77 -9.54 9.42
N LEU A 79 0.43 -10.24 10.50
CA LEU A 79 1.12 -10.16 11.79
C LEU A 79 2.43 -10.96 11.79
N LYS A 80 3.17 -10.90 10.68
CA LYS A 80 4.47 -11.53 10.50
C LYS A 80 5.59 -10.52 10.79
N PRO A 81 6.80 -11.00 11.14
CA PRO A 81 7.97 -10.16 11.23
C PRO A 81 8.23 -9.42 9.91
N GLY A 82 8.63 -8.14 9.97
CA GLY A 82 8.84 -7.33 8.77
C GLY A 82 9.88 -7.86 7.78
N LYS A 83 10.77 -8.76 8.21
CA LYS A 83 11.71 -9.49 7.32
C LYS A 83 11.00 -10.40 6.30
N GLU A 84 9.73 -10.74 6.52
CA GLU A 84 8.92 -11.57 5.64
C GLU A 84 8.12 -10.74 4.61
N MET A 85 8.26 -9.40 4.63
CA MET A 85 7.72 -8.56 3.58
C MET A 85 8.43 -8.82 2.26
N VAL A 86 7.66 -9.01 1.19
CA VAL A 86 8.16 -9.14 -0.18
C VAL A 86 8.44 -7.78 -0.82
N ALA A 87 7.74 -6.74 -0.35
CA ALA A 87 8.02 -5.36 -0.71
C ALA A 87 7.56 -4.40 0.38
N ALA A 88 8.17 -3.23 0.43
CA ALA A 88 7.71 -2.13 1.27
C ALA A 88 8.10 -0.81 0.64
N GLY A 89 7.35 0.24 0.93
CA GLY A 89 7.60 1.54 0.32
C GLY A 89 6.78 2.65 0.93
N TYR A 90 7.02 3.84 0.42
CA TYR A 90 6.21 5.01 0.74
C TYR A 90 6.03 5.90 -0.47
N CYS A 91 4.89 6.57 -0.52
CA CYS A 91 4.61 7.69 -1.40
C CYS A 91 4.76 8.99 -0.60
N MET A 92 5.36 10.02 -1.18
CA MET A 92 5.54 11.33 -0.57
C MET A 92 4.88 12.38 -1.45
N TYR A 93 3.97 13.16 -0.89
CA TYR A 93 3.21 14.22 -1.57
C TYR A 93 3.79 15.59 -1.20
N GLY A 94 4.89 15.97 -1.87
CA GLY A 94 5.56 17.25 -1.67
C GLY A 94 5.35 18.22 -2.84
N SER A 95 6.40 18.99 -3.16
CA SER A 95 6.45 19.77 -4.42
C SER A 95 6.39 18.89 -5.68
N SER A 96 6.79 17.62 -5.53
CA SER A 96 6.59 16.54 -6.47
C SER A 96 6.09 15.30 -5.72
N THR A 97 5.32 14.45 -6.41
CA THR A 97 4.87 13.18 -5.83
C THR A 97 5.91 12.11 -6.11
N ASN A 98 6.48 11.51 -5.06
CA ASN A 98 7.54 10.52 -5.18
C ASN A 98 7.13 9.17 -4.58
N LEU A 99 7.35 8.08 -5.29
CA LEU A 99 7.20 6.71 -4.81
C LEU A 99 8.58 6.09 -4.60
N VAL A 100 8.86 5.66 -3.38
CA VAL A 100 10.04 4.87 -3.05
C VAL A 100 9.60 3.47 -2.67
N ILE A 101 10.15 2.45 -3.32
CA ILE A 101 9.79 1.05 -3.09
C ILE A 101 11.03 0.16 -3.04
N SER A 102 11.04 -0.76 -2.09
CA SER A 102 12.00 -1.85 -1.96
C SER A 102 11.32 -3.19 -2.18
N THR A 103 11.99 -4.10 -2.89
CA THR A 103 11.56 -5.49 -3.12
C THR A 103 12.57 -6.50 -2.56
N GLY A 104 13.33 -6.10 -1.54
CA GLY A 104 14.33 -6.93 -0.85
C GLY A 104 15.75 -6.76 -1.37
N ASN A 105 15.94 -6.65 -2.69
CA ASN A 105 17.30 -6.59 -3.28
C ASN A 105 17.75 -5.17 -3.63
N SER A 106 16.81 -4.25 -3.85
CA SER A 106 17.07 -2.90 -4.32
C SER A 106 16.01 -1.94 -3.82
N VAL A 107 16.37 -0.67 -3.67
CA VAL A 107 15.45 0.43 -3.43
C VAL A 107 15.39 1.28 -4.69
N ASN A 108 14.17 1.52 -5.19
CA ASN A 108 13.94 2.32 -6.38
C ASN A 108 13.07 3.53 -6.04
N GLY A 109 13.42 4.68 -6.60
CA GLY A 109 12.66 5.93 -6.46
C GLY A 109 12.06 6.34 -7.79
N TYR A 110 10.80 6.77 -7.74
CA TYR A 110 10.07 7.25 -8.90
C TYR A 110 9.38 8.57 -8.61
N THR A 111 9.37 9.49 -9.56
CA THR A 111 8.63 10.76 -9.46
C THR A 111 7.45 10.72 -10.42
N LEU A 112 6.27 11.13 -9.94
CA LEU A 112 5.08 11.27 -10.76
C LEU A 112 5.22 12.49 -11.67
N ASP A 113 5.17 12.25 -12.97
CA ASP A 113 5.04 13.28 -13.98
C ASP A 113 3.55 13.57 -14.23
N ASN A 114 3.11 14.77 -13.86
CA ASN A 114 1.72 15.23 -14.01
C ASN A 114 1.42 15.75 -15.42
N ASP A 115 2.42 15.98 -16.27
CA ASP A 115 2.24 16.51 -17.62
C ASP A 115 1.83 15.43 -18.62
N VAL A 116 2.02 14.15 -18.27
CA VAL A 116 1.53 13.03 -19.08
C VAL A 116 0.07 12.75 -18.72
N MET A 117 -0.80 12.68 -19.73
CA MET A 117 -2.28 12.59 -19.62
C MET A 117 -2.82 11.48 -18.69
N TYR A 118 -1.99 10.51 -18.28
CA TYR A 118 -2.34 9.40 -17.40
C TYR A 118 -1.54 9.34 -16.08
N GLY A 119 -0.56 10.24 -15.87
CA GLY A 119 0.35 10.22 -14.72
C GLY A 119 1.24 8.97 -14.69
N PHE A 120 2.53 9.11 -15.01
CA PHE A 120 3.47 7.99 -14.92
C PHE A 120 4.60 8.29 -13.94
N PHE A 121 5.10 7.22 -13.30
CA PHE A 121 6.25 7.25 -12.43
C PHE A 121 7.53 7.09 -13.26
N LEU A 122 8.33 8.15 -13.36
CA LEU A 122 9.64 8.14 -13.99
C LEU A 122 10.70 7.70 -12.98
N SER A 123 11.55 6.73 -13.33
CA SER A 123 12.63 6.29 -12.45
C SER A 123 13.71 7.36 -12.32
N SER A 124 14.05 7.77 -11.10
CA SER A 124 15.31 8.51 -10.86
C SER A 124 16.37 7.52 -10.39
N LEU A 125 17.49 7.43 -11.10
CA LEU A 125 18.67 6.67 -10.65
C LEU A 125 19.14 7.21 -9.29
N LEU A 126 19.07 6.38 -8.25
CA LEU A 126 19.98 6.44 -7.11
C LEU A 126 21.02 5.32 -7.28
#